data_AF-A0A849PH16-F1
#
_entry.id   AF-A0A849PH16-F1
#
_cell.length_a   1.000
_cell.length_b   1.000
_cell.length_c   1.000
_cell.angle_alpha   90.00
_cell.angle_beta   90.00
_cell.angle_gamma   90.00
#
_symmetry.space_group_name_H-M   'P 1'
#
loop_
_entity.id
_entity.type
_entity.pdbx_description
1 polymer ?
#
loop_
_entity_poly.entity_id
_entity_poly.type
_entity_poly.pdbx_seq_one_letter_code
_entity_poly.pdbx_strand_id
1 'polypeptide(L)'
;RTGVAQLLDRTDQISSLSHLRRVISPLSRTQPHFEARDLHPTQWGRLCPSETPEGPNCGLVKNFAQMVELSTGIEDTETIRNELHAYGVSAV
;
A
#
# COMPACT_ATOMS: atom_id res chain seq x y z
N ARG A 1 -16.78 5.28 -5.55
CA ARG A 1 -15.85 5.50 -4.41
C ARG A 1 -15.51 6.98 -4.37
N THR A 2 -15.67 7.65 -3.25
CA THR A 2 -15.35 9.08 -3.09
C THR A 2 -13.93 9.26 -2.57
N GLY A 3 -13.28 10.37 -2.91
CA GLY A 3 -11.95 10.72 -2.37
C GLY A 3 -10.77 9.94 -2.94
N VAL A 4 -10.90 9.30 -4.11
CA VAL A 4 -9.80 8.63 -4.82
C VAL A 4 -8.85 9.66 -5.43
N ALA A 5 -9.39 10.60 -6.21
CA ALA A 5 -8.65 11.77 -6.66
C ALA A 5 -8.89 12.92 -5.68
N GLN A 6 -7.82 13.60 -5.29
CA GLN A 6 -7.82 14.72 -4.35
C GLN A 6 -6.94 15.84 -4.92
N LEU A 7 -7.21 17.08 -4.52
CA LEU A 7 -6.30 18.19 -4.84
C LEU A 7 -4.99 17.98 -4.07
N LEU A 8 -3.86 18.11 -4.76
CA LEU A 8 -2.54 17.99 -4.13
C LEU A 8 -2.38 19.05 -3.03
N ASP A 9 -1.85 18.61 -1.88
CA ASP A 9 -1.56 19.49 -0.75
C ASP A 9 -0.23 20.19 -1.03
N ARG A 10 -0.24 21.51 -1.03
CA ARG A 10 0.90 22.37 -1.34
C ARG A 10 1.23 23.33 -0.18
N THR A 11 0.90 22.94 1.05
CA THR A 11 1.22 23.73 2.24
C THR A 11 2.74 23.89 2.39
N ASP A 12 3.48 22.80 2.23
CA ASP A 12 4.93 22.79 2.12
C ASP A 12 5.43 21.62 1.24
N GLN A 13 6.75 21.55 1.03
CA GLN A 13 7.39 20.53 0.19
C GLN A 13 7.20 19.11 0.76
N ILE A 14 7.24 18.96 2.08
CA ILE A 14 7.09 17.68 2.77
C ILE A 14 5.62 17.23 2.71
N SER A 15 4.66 18.14 2.90
CA SER A 15 3.23 17.87 2.72
C SER A 15 2.93 17.35 1.32
N SER A 16 3.54 17.97 0.30
CA SER A 16 3.39 17.54 -1.09
C SER A 16 3.90 16.11 -1.30
N LEU A 17 5.10 15.80 -0.81
CA LEU A 17 5.70 14.45 -0.89
C LEU A 17 4.94 13.42 -0.05
N SER A 18 4.43 13.81 1.12
CA SER A 18 3.59 12.98 1.98
C SER A 18 2.27 12.64 1.29
N HIS A 19 1.62 13.62 0.65
CA HIS A 19 0.37 13.39 -0.05
C HIS A 19 0.55 12.39 -1.21
N LEU A 20 1.62 12.49 -1.98
CA LEU A 20 1.91 11.57 -3.09
C LEU A 20 2.15 10.12 -2.62
N ARG A 21 2.66 9.92 -1.40
CA ARG A 21 2.95 8.58 -0.83
C ARG A 21 1.79 8.00 -0.03
N ARG A 22 0.63 8.66 0.00
CA ARG A 22 -0.50 8.29 0.84
C ARG A 22 -1.24 7.06 0.32
N VAL A 23 -1.51 6.12 1.21
CA VAL A 23 -2.30 4.91 1.02
C VAL A 23 -3.56 5.02 1.86
N ILE A 24 -4.73 4.85 1.22
CA ILE A 24 -6.04 4.98 1.87
C ILE A 24 -6.74 3.63 1.87
N SER A 25 -7.05 3.12 3.05
CA SER A 25 -7.86 1.91 3.23
C SER A 25 -9.30 2.13 2.73
N PRO A 26 -9.92 1.13 2.07
CA PRO A 26 -11.32 1.21 1.66
C PRO A 26 -12.31 1.06 2.82
N LEU A 27 -11.84 0.80 4.05
CA LEU A 27 -12.68 0.58 5.22
C LEU A 27 -13.34 1.87 5.72
N SER A 28 -14.51 1.72 6.36
CA SER A 28 -15.24 2.87 6.90
C SER A 28 -14.54 3.46 8.12
N ARG A 29 -14.41 4.78 8.17
CA ARG A 29 -13.85 5.52 9.32
C ARG A 29 -14.74 5.49 10.55
N THR A 30 -16.05 5.25 10.36
CA THR A 30 -17.04 5.23 11.45
C THR A 30 -17.00 3.95 12.26
N GLN A 31 -16.42 2.88 11.71
CA GLN A 31 -16.31 1.59 12.40
C GLN A 31 -14.94 1.47 13.09
N PRO A 32 -14.86 0.74 14.22
CA PRO A 32 -13.62 0.62 14.98
C PRO A 32 -12.49 -0.10 14.23
N HIS A 33 -12.76 -1.22 13.54
CA HIS A 33 -11.76 -1.98 12.75
C HIS A 33 -10.38 -2.14 13.43
N PHE A 34 -10.34 -2.51 14.72
CA PHE A 34 -9.12 -2.50 15.53
C PHE A 34 -7.94 -3.25 14.87
N GLU A 35 -8.16 -4.50 14.46
CA GLU A 35 -7.12 -5.32 13.81
C GLU A 35 -6.57 -4.72 12.51
N ALA A 36 -7.40 -4.00 11.75
CA ALA A 36 -6.97 -3.36 10.51
C ALA A 36 -6.24 -2.03 10.74
N ARG A 37 -6.51 -1.37 11.88
CA ARG A 37 -5.85 -0.11 12.26
C ARG A 37 -4.49 -0.34 12.90
N ASP A 38 -4.34 -1.46 13.61
CA ASP A 38 -3.10 -1.82 14.28
C ASP A 38 -1.92 -1.91 13.30
N LEU A 39 -0.73 -1.62 13.84
CA LEU A 39 0.51 -1.76 13.09
C LEU A 39 0.86 -3.24 13.00
N HIS A 40 0.71 -3.80 11.80
CA HIS A 40 1.01 -5.21 11.57
C HIS A 40 2.49 -5.39 11.17
N PRO A 41 3.22 -6.39 11.72
CA PRO A 41 4.65 -6.59 11.44
C PRO A 41 5.01 -6.75 9.95
N THR A 42 4.10 -7.27 9.12
CA THR A 42 4.31 -7.41 7.66
C THR A 42 4.43 -6.07 6.93
N GLN A 43 4.10 -4.95 7.59
CA GLN A 43 4.20 -3.60 7.03
C GLN A 43 5.64 -3.06 7.13
N TRP A 44 6.54 -3.74 7.85
CA TRP A 44 7.94 -3.34 7.97
C TRP A 44 8.58 -3.12 6.60
N GLY A 45 9.16 -1.93 6.40
CA GLY A 45 9.78 -1.53 5.14
C GLY A 45 8.82 -1.25 3.97
N ARG A 46 7.51 -1.51 4.13
CA ARG A 46 6.47 -1.23 3.12
C ARG A 46 5.68 0.03 3.45
N LEU A 47 5.33 0.24 4.71
CA LEU A 47 4.62 1.43 5.18
C LEU A 47 5.41 2.09 6.30
N CYS A 48 5.31 3.41 6.41
CA CYS A 48 5.86 4.16 7.53
C CYS A 48 5.05 3.82 8.79
N PRO A 49 5.68 3.35 9.89
CA PRO A 49 4.95 2.98 11.10
C PRO A 49 4.39 4.19 11.86
N SER A 50 4.95 5.40 11.64
CA SER A 50 4.61 6.61 12.40
C SER A 50 3.74 7.60 11.62
N GLU A 51 3.79 7.58 10.28
CA GLU A 51 3.10 8.58 9.45
C GLU A 51 1.65 8.14 9.19
N THR A 52 0.79 8.39 10.19
CA THR A 52 -0.67 8.23 10.14
C THR A 52 -1.32 9.43 10.84
N PRO A 53 -2.42 9.99 10.31
CA PRO A 53 -3.16 11.03 11.02
C PRO A 53 -3.80 10.47 12.29
N GLU A 54 -3.92 11.31 13.31
CA GLU A 54 -4.65 10.97 14.53
C GLU A 54 -6.18 10.97 14.30
N GLY A 55 -6.92 10.42 15.27
CA GLY A 55 -8.39 10.41 15.25
C GLY A 55 -8.99 9.32 14.36
N PRO A 56 -10.17 9.55 13.73
CA PRO A 56 -10.91 8.50 13.02
C PRO A 56 -10.19 7.89 11.82
N ASN A 57 -9.14 8.54 11.31
CA ASN A 57 -8.31 8.04 10.21
C ASN A 57 -7.08 7.26 10.65
N CYS A 58 -6.80 7.21 11.96
CA CYS A 58 -5.64 6.53 12.50
C CYS A 58 -5.64 5.05 12.09
N GLY A 59 -4.54 4.61 11.47
CA GLY A 59 -4.37 3.26 10.95
C GLY A 59 -5.07 2.97 9.61
N LEU A 60 -6.00 3.82 9.16
CA LEU A 60 -6.69 3.69 7.87
C LEU A 60 -6.04 4.49 6.75
N VAL A 61 -5.36 5.58 7.10
CA VAL A 61 -4.54 6.35 6.18
C VAL A 61 -3.09 6.18 6.63
N LYS A 62 -2.25 5.63 5.76
CA LYS A 62 -0.84 5.37 6.01
C LYS A 62 -0.02 5.90 4.85
N ASN A 63 1.29 6.02 5.02
CA ASN A 63 2.19 6.44 3.96
C ASN A 63 3.20 5.33 3.63
N PHE A 64 3.62 5.25 2.37
CA PHE A 64 4.70 4.35 1.97
C PHE A 64 6.03 4.71 2.63
N ALA A 65 6.83 3.68 2.95
CA ALA A 65 8.22 3.88 3.34
C ALA A 65 9.05 4.43 2.15
N GLN A 66 10.24 4.98 2.43
CA GLN A 66 11.00 5.74 1.43
C GLN A 66 11.50 4.90 0.25
N MET A 67 11.85 3.63 0.47
CA MET A 67 12.46 2.75 -0.55
C MET A 67 11.46 1.74 -1.15
N VAL A 68 10.16 2.06 -1.12
CA VAL A 68 9.13 1.15 -1.61
C VAL A 68 9.01 1.22 -3.12
N GLU A 69 8.94 0.05 -3.75
CA GLU A 69 8.62 -0.12 -5.16
C GLU A 69 7.33 -0.96 -5.28
N LEU A 70 6.46 -0.57 -6.21
CA LEU A 70 5.19 -1.24 -6.47
C LEU A 70 5.31 -2.09 -7.73
N SER A 71 4.89 -3.35 -7.66
CA SER A 71 4.81 -4.22 -8.83
C SER A 71 3.71 -3.73 -9.79
N THR A 72 4.05 -3.62 -11.06
CA THR A 72 3.13 -3.18 -12.14
C THR A 72 2.44 -4.33 -12.86
N GLY A 73 2.79 -5.58 -12.53
CA GLY A 73 2.32 -6.79 -13.21
C GLY A 73 3.33 -7.29 -14.25
N ILE A 74 3.19 -8.56 -14.64
CA ILE A 74 4.01 -9.20 -15.67
C ILE A 74 3.04 -9.74 -16.73
N GLU A 75 3.24 -9.37 -17.99
CA GLU A 75 2.34 -9.78 -19.08
C GLU A 75 2.59 -11.23 -19.52
N ASP A 76 3.84 -11.69 -19.50
CA ASP A 76 4.23 -13.00 -20.01
C ASP A 76 4.33 -14.07 -18.92
N THR A 77 3.17 -14.57 -18.51
CA THR A 77 3.08 -15.69 -17.55
C THR A 77 3.35 -17.05 -18.18
N GLU A 78 3.22 -17.17 -19.51
CA GLU A 78 3.44 -18.42 -20.23
C GLU A 78 4.93 -18.77 -20.29
N THR A 79 5.80 -17.78 -20.51
CA THR A 79 7.26 -17.99 -20.47
C THR A 79 7.70 -18.50 -19.10
N ILE A 80 7.21 -17.90 -18.01
CA ILE A 80 7.51 -18.37 -16.64
C ILE A 80 7.04 -19.82 -16.45
N ARG A 81 5.84 -20.17 -16.92
CA ARG A 81 5.31 -21.54 -16.83
C ARG A 81 6.16 -22.54 -17.62
N ASN A 82 6.55 -22.18 -18.84
CA ASN A 82 7.41 -23.01 -19.68
C ASN A 82 8.79 -23.22 -19.06
N GLU A 83 9.38 -22.19 -18.45
CA GLU A 83 10.63 -22.32 -17.70
C GLU A 83 10.48 -23.26 -16.49
N LEU A 84 9.40 -23.13 -15.71
CA LEU A 84 9.13 -24.04 -14.59
C LEU A 84 8.98 -25.50 -15.05
N HIS A 85 8.33 -25.74 -16.18
CA HIS A 85 8.25 -27.08 -16.79
C HIS A 85 9.62 -27.58 -17.27
N ALA A 86 10.45 -26.71 -17.83
CA ALA A 86 11.83 -27.05 -18.20
C ALA A 86 12.69 -27.43 -16.98
N TYR A 87 12.44 -26.82 -15.82
CA TYR A 87 13.04 -27.22 -14.54
C TYR A 87 12.41 -28.48 -13.91
N GLY A 88 11.45 -29.13 -14.58
CA GLY A 88 10.85 -30.38 -14.15
C GLY A 88 9.69 -30.23 -13.17
N VAL A 89 9.13 -29.03 -13.00
CA VAL A 89 7.91 -28.85 -12.22
C VAL A 89 6.73 -29.34 -13.06
N SER A 90 6.16 -30.48 -12.68
CA SER A 90 4.89 -30.97 -13.25
C SER A 90 3.72 -30.42 -12.45
N ALA A 91 2.76 -29.78 -13.11
CA ALA A 91 1.49 -29.47 -12.48
C ALA A 91 0.80 -30.80 -12.11
N VAL A 92 0.42 -30.94 -10.84
CA VAL A 92 -0.39 -32.08 -10.34
C VAL A 92 -1.83 -31.86 -10.73
#